data_AF-A0AAX1U542-F1
#
_entry.id   AF-A0AAX1U542-F1
#
_cell.length_a   1.000
_cell.length_b   1.000
_cell.length_c   1.000
_cell.angle_alpha   90.00
_cell.angle_beta   90.00
_cell.angle_gamma   90.00
#
_symmetry.space_group_name_H-M   'P 1'
#
loop_
_entity.id
_entity.type
_entity.pdbx_description
1 polymer ?
#
loop_
_entity_poly.entity_id
_entity_poly.type
_entity_poly.pdbx_seq_one_letter_code
_entity_poly.pdbx_strand_id
1 'polypeptide(L)'
;MNILIIGNGFDLAHKLPTKYSDFLNEIQKDSKFQNYLQKNNKSIKKFNKLMNGKLIKYLLKNNAKHGWIDFENEMRLIIDAICVFPSLLKKHTDLETKEILYMVDKDILKELPPFILQYIYSRKREIKSTWNDETLNKLSQDVFEQIQSFIQIFKEYILWISNEIEIQNIKFFNDLKIDHLLSFNYTDTFMKLYNGNLNEENICYVHGKVSKNIEKGIVMGVGSDYYDENIHEEFLEFFKFFQRYKFTTDNKYLDWINDNDICPNSEKNKVIIYGHSLDPTDRDILKPFFESNRTEIVIYYLDNIDRLKLEKNILKILGKNGFSSYLMEPNSKVKFKKISNNT
;
A
#
# COMPACT_ATOMS: atom_id res chain seq x y z
N MET A 1 -21.65 6.31 -18.18
CA MET A 1 -20.98 7.10 -17.13
C MET A 1 -19.49 7.22 -17.42
N ASN A 2 -18.84 8.29 -16.97
CA ASN A 2 -17.39 8.47 -16.99
C ASN A 2 -16.81 8.27 -15.58
N ILE A 3 -16.09 7.17 -15.39
CA ILE A 3 -15.48 6.78 -14.13
C ILE A 3 -13.98 7.09 -14.24
N LEU A 4 -13.46 7.93 -13.35
CA LEU A 4 -12.03 8.16 -13.23
C LEU A 4 -11.47 7.32 -12.08
N ILE A 5 -10.49 6.48 -12.37
CA ILE A 5 -9.69 5.73 -11.40
C ILE A 5 -8.30 6.39 -11.31
N ILE A 6 -7.94 6.86 -10.12
CA ILE A 6 -6.63 7.47 -9.86
C ILE A 6 -5.82 6.66 -8.85
N GLY A 7 -4.51 6.63 -9.06
CA GLY A 7 -3.53 6.14 -8.09
C GLY A 7 -2.36 7.10 -7.94
N ASN A 8 -1.29 6.66 -7.27
CA ASN A 8 -0.23 7.54 -6.79
C ASN A 8 0.43 8.42 -7.87
N GLY A 9 0.49 7.93 -9.11
CA GLY A 9 0.96 8.69 -10.27
C GLY A 9 0.16 9.96 -10.58
N PHE A 10 -1.11 10.03 -10.14
CA PHE A 10 -1.90 11.27 -10.19
C PHE A 10 -1.29 12.33 -9.28
N ASP A 11 -1.03 12.03 -8.00
CA ASP A 11 -0.41 12.97 -7.06
C ASP A 11 0.99 13.39 -7.54
N LEU A 12 1.76 12.44 -8.08
CA LEU A 12 3.09 12.71 -8.65
C LEU A 12 3.03 13.62 -9.88
N ALA A 13 2.00 13.52 -10.71
CA ALA A 13 1.79 14.44 -11.83
C ALA A 13 1.58 15.88 -11.32
N HIS A 14 0.94 16.02 -10.15
CA HIS A 14 0.73 17.29 -9.44
C HIS A 14 1.92 17.70 -8.55
N LYS A 15 3.07 17.03 -8.70
CA LYS A 15 4.32 17.29 -7.96
C LYS A 15 4.22 17.09 -6.44
N LEU A 16 3.21 16.36 -5.96
CA LEU A 16 3.16 15.94 -4.57
C LEU A 16 4.13 14.77 -4.33
N PRO A 17 5.02 14.84 -3.32
CA PRO A 17 5.99 13.81 -3.00
C PRO A 17 5.30 12.68 -2.21
N THR A 18 4.53 11.85 -2.89
CA THR A 18 3.71 10.80 -2.27
C THR A 18 4.33 9.40 -2.39
N LYS A 19 5.55 9.26 -2.93
CA LYS A 19 6.23 7.96 -2.93
C LYS A 19 6.69 7.61 -1.51
N TYR A 20 6.78 6.31 -1.23
CA TYR A 20 7.42 5.84 -0.01
C TYR A 20 8.87 6.31 0.12
N SER A 21 9.61 6.39 -0.99
CA SER A 21 10.97 6.94 -0.99
C SER A 21 11.00 8.41 -0.54
N ASP A 22 9.98 9.19 -0.88
CA ASP A 22 9.91 10.60 -0.51
C ASP A 22 9.65 10.74 1.00
N PHE A 23 8.75 9.91 1.53
CA PHE A 23 8.54 9.79 2.98
C PHE A 23 9.82 9.37 3.71
N LEU A 24 10.52 8.34 3.23
CA LEU A 24 11.76 7.86 3.85
C LEU A 24 12.88 8.91 3.84
N ASN A 25 12.90 9.80 2.86
CA ASN A 25 13.83 10.94 2.82
C ASN A 25 13.46 12.02 3.85
N GLU A 26 12.16 12.23 4.11
CA GLU A 26 11.66 13.23 5.04
C GLU A 26 11.55 12.75 6.50
N ILE A 27 11.88 11.49 6.81
CA ILE A 27 12.02 11.01 8.20
C ILE A 27 13.47 11.06 8.71
N GLN A 28 14.38 11.67 7.96
CA GLN A 28 15.76 11.89 8.39
C GLN A 28 15.85 13.02 9.42
N LYS A 29 16.97 13.04 10.15
CA LYS A 29 17.26 14.08 11.13
C LYS A 29 17.33 15.45 10.44
N ASP A 30 16.74 16.46 11.06
CA ASP A 30 16.72 17.87 10.64
C ASP A 30 15.93 18.12 9.33
N SER A 31 15.08 17.18 8.92
CA SER A 31 14.17 17.31 7.77
C SER A 31 13.05 18.33 8.02
N LYS A 32 12.43 18.81 6.93
CA LYS A 32 11.29 19.75 7.03
C LYS A 32 10.11 19.09 7.72
N PHE A 33 9.84 17.83 7.42
CA PHE A 33 8.79 17.08 8.09
C PHE A 33 9.06 16.87 9.59
N GLN A 34 10.28 16.54 9.99
CA GLN A 34 10.60 16.44 11.42
C GLN A 34 10.35 17.78 12.15
N ASN A 35 10.75 18.90 11.56
CA ASN A 35 10.50 20.24 12.11
C ASN A 35 8.99 20.55 12.19
N TYR A 36 8.19 20.08 11.24
CA TYR A 36 6.73 20.13 11.33
C TYR A 36 6.21 19.34 12.53
N LEU A 37 6.68 18.11 12.75
CA LEU A 37 6.25 17.26 13.87
C LEU A 37 6.66 17.83 15.23
N GLN A 38 7.77 18.58 15.33
CA GLN A 38 8.20 19.23 16.57
C GLN A 38 7.17 20.22 17.14
N LYS A 39 6.28 20.76 16.30
CA LYS A 39 5.18 21.63 16.73
C LYS A 39 4.13 20.90 17.58
N ASN A 40 4.12 19.57 17.58
CA ASN A 40 3.19 18.75 18.33
C ASN A 40 3.92 17.67 19.16
N ASN A 41 3.88 17.82 20.50
CA ASN A 41 4.55 16.92 21.44
C ASN A 41 4.14 15.44 21.29
N LYS A 42 2.87 15.15 20.94
CA LYS A 42 2.40 13.77 20.75
C LYS A 42 3.01 13.16 19.49
N SER A 43 3.04 13.92 18.40
CA SER A 43 3.59 13.53 17.10
C SER A 43 5.09 13.27 17.18
N ILE A 44 5.87 14.20 17.75
CA ILE A 44 7.33 14.03 17.85
C ILE A 44 7.73 12.85 18.76
N LYS A 45 6.95 12.56 19.81
CA LYS A 45 7.17 11.38 20.65
C LYS A 45 6.97 10.08 19.87
N LYS A 46 5.91 10.00 19.05
CA LYS A 46 5.65 8.85 18.16
C LYS A 46 6.76 8.70 17.12
N PHE A 47 7.19 9.81 16.51
CA PHE A 47 8.30 9.84 15.57
C PHE A 47 9.60 9.31 16.19
N ASN A 48 9.96 9.79 17.38
CA ASN A 48 11.16 9.33 18.08
C ASN A 48 11.08 7.83 18.45
N LYS A 49 9.89 7.32 18.81
CA LYS A 49 9.67 5.88 19.02
C LYS A 49 9.93 5.10 17.72
N LEU A 50 9.35 5.54 16.60
CA LEU A 50 9.58 4.94 15.28
C LEU A 50 11.07 4.91 14.93
N MET A 51 11.77 6.04 15.01
CA MET A 51 13.19 6.18 14.65
C MET A 51 14.14 5.30 15.46
N ASN A 52 13.74 4.91 16.67
CA ASN A 52 14.49 3.97 17.50
C ASN A 52 14.25 2.50 17.12
N GLY A 53 13.16 2.21 16.42
CA GLY A 53 12.75 0.87 15.98
C GLY A 53 13.71 0.21 14.99
N LYS A 54 13.68 -1.12 14.94
CA LYS A 54 14.48 -1.92 14.00
C LYS A 54 13.86 -1.97 12.62
N LEU A 55 12.53 -1.90 12.52
CA LEU A 55 11.77 -1.82 11.27
C LEU A 55 12.22 -0.64 10.42
N ILE A 56 12.21 0.58 10.97
CA ILE A 56 12.58 1.76 10.16
C ILE A 56 14.05 1.75 9.75
N LYS A 57 14.94 1.25 10.61
CA LYS A 57 16.37 1.11 10.30
C LYS A 57 16.58 0.11 9.17
N TYR A 58 15.84 -0.99 9.18
CA TYR A 58 15.84 -1.99 8.13
C TYR A 58 15.36 -1.39 6.80
N LEU A 59 14.22 -0.70 6.80
CA LEU A 59 13.66 -0.05 5.62
C LEU A 59 14.60 1.03 5.05
N LEU A 60 15.14 1.91 5.89
CA LEU A 60 16.11 2.93 5.44
C LEU A 60 17.35 2.30 4.79
N LYS A 61 17.86 1.19 5.35
CA LYS A 61 19.01 0.46 4.80
C LYS A 61 18.68 -0.20 3.45
N ASN A 62 17.50 -0.81 3.31
CA ASN A 62 17.06 -1.41 2.05
C ASN A 62 16.84 -0.35 0.96
N ASN A 63 16.25 0.79 1.31
CA ASN A 63 16.02 1.90 0.38
C ASN A 63 17.35 2.45 -0.16
N ALA A 64 18.34 2.63 0.71
CA ALA A 64 19.67 3.09 0.31
C ALA A 64 20.39 2.12 -0.65
N LYS A 65 20.07 0.82 -0.62
CA LYS A 65 20.66 -0.19 -1.50
C LYS A 65 19.98 -0.28 -2.87
N HIS A 66 18.66 -0.22 -2.89
CA HIS A 66 17.87 -0.51 -4.09
C HIS A 66 17.29 0.72 -4.77
N GLY A 67 17.30 1.88 -4.11
CA GLY A 67 16.76 3.15 -4.62
C GLY A 67 15.23 3.19 -4.70
N TRP A 68 14.55 2.12 -4.31
CA TRP A 68 13.10 2.01 -4.27
C TRP A 68 12.68 0.95 -3.24
N ILE A 69 11.54 1.18 -2.60
CA ILE A 69 10.89 0.22 -1.70
C ILE A 69 9.42 0.11 -2.07
N ASP A 70 8.98 -1.13 -2.22
CA ASP A 70 7.58 -1.51 -2.13
C ASP A 70 7.25 -1.81 -0.67
N PHE A 71 6.66 -0.83 0.03
CA PHE A 71 6.46 -1.00 1.46
C PHE A 71 5.48 -2.12 1.80
N GLU A 72 4.45 -2.35 0.98
CA GLU A 72 3.46 -3.41 1.24
C GLU A 72 4.12 -4.79 1.09
N ASN A 73 4.97 -4.97 0.08
CA ASN A 73 5.72 -6.21 -0.09
C ASN A 73 6.83 -6.39 0.96
N GLU A 74 7.55 -5.33 1.36
CA GLU A 74 8.51 -5.41 2.47
C GLU A 74 7.80 -5.73 3.80
N MET A 75 6.63 -5.14 4.06
CA MET A 75 5.81 -5.45 5.24
C MET A 75 5.39 -6.93 5.23
N ARG A 76 4.96 -7.46 4.08
CA ARG A 76 4.65 -8.89 3.94
C ARG A 76 5.85 -9.75 4.31
N LEU A 77 7.02 -9.49 3.74
CA LEU A 77 8.24 -10.25 4.03
C LEU A 77 8.63 -10.18 5.52
N ILE A 78 8.39 -9.04 6.17
CA ILE A 78 8.61 -8.87 7.61
C ILE A 78 7.62 -9.70 8.43
N ILE A 79 6.34 -9.66 8.09
CA ILE A 79 5.28 -10.42 8.77
C ILE A 79 5.54 -11.93 8.61
N ASP A 80 5.73 -12.41 7.37
CA ASP A 80 6.05 -13.80 7.06
C ASP A 80 7.27 -14.26 7.88
N ALA A 81 8.31 -13.43 7.94
CA ALA A 81 9.52 -13.73 8.67
C ALA A 81 9.28 -13.91 10.17
N ILE A 82 8.44 -13.07 10.79
CA ILE A 82 8.16 -13.13 12.22
C ILE A 82 7.27 -14.34 12.54
N CYS A 83 6.23 -14.58 11.75
CA CYS A 83 5.33 -15.72 11.94
C CYS A 83 6.05 -17.08 11.79
N VAL A 84 6.97 -17.19 10.82
CA VAL A 84 7.70 -18.44 10.58
C VAL A 84 8.87 -18.63 11.55
N PHE A 85 9.44 -17.55 12.11
CA PHE A 85 10.66 -17.62 12.92
C PHE A 85 10.64 -18.68 14.04
N PRO A 86 9.59 -18.81 14.89
CA PRO A 86 9.54 -19.83 15.94
C PRO A 86 9.70 -21.27 15.41
N SER A 87 9.19 -21.55 14.21
CA SER A 87 9.25 -22.88 13.58
C SER A 87 10.65 -23.25 13.09
N LEU A 88 11.50 -22.24 12.85
CA LEU A 88 12.89 -22.42 12.43
C LEU A 88 13.81 -22.75 13.62
N LEU A 89 13.35 -22.57 14.85
CA LEU A 89 14.18 -22.76 16.05
C LEU A 89 14.12 -24.20 16.56
N LYS A 90 15.26 -24.68 17.09
CA LYS A 90 15.33 -25.99 17.74
C LYS A 90 14.70 -25.93 19.13
N LYS A 91 13.64 -26.71 19.34
CA LYS A 91 12.95 -26.83 20.64
C LYS A 91 13.72 -27.76 21.57
N HIS A 92 13.87 -27.35 22.83
CA HIS A 92 14.37 -28.19 23.92
C HIS A 92 13.60 -27.88 25.19
N THR A 93 13.50 -28.85 26.08
CA THR A 93 12.89 -28.67 27.40
C THR A 93 14.00 -28.47 28.41
N ASP A 94 13.94 -27.37 29.16
CA ASP A 94 14.79 -27.16 30.32
C ASP A 94 14.40 -28.17 31.41
N LEU A 95 15.34 -28.97 31.89
CA LEU A 95 15.04 -30.06 32.81
C LEU A 95 14.78 -29.58 34.24
N GLU A 96 15.27 -28.40 34.60
CA GLU A 96 15.09 -27.81 35.93
C GLU A 96 13.76 -27.05 36.01
N THR A 97 13.50 -26.17 35.04
CA THR A 97 12.30 -25.32 35.02
C THR A 97 11.11 -26.01 34.35
N LYS A 98 11.34 -27.07 33.56
CA LYS A 98 10.36 -27.73 32.68
C LYS A 98 9.78 -26.81 31.59
N GLU A 99 10.44 -25.68 31.32
CA GLU A 99 10.04 -24.74 30.29
C GLU A 99 10.52 -25.18 28.90
N ILE A 100 9.78 -24.77 27.86
CA ILE A 100 10.22 -24.93 26.47
C ILE A 100 11.11 -23.76 26.11
N LEU A 101 12.32 -24.09 25.68
CA LEU A 101 13.31 -23.15 25.19
C LEU A 101 13.60 -23.44 23.71
N TYR A 102 14.01 -22.40 23.02
CA TYR A 102 14.24 -22.40 21.58
C TYR A 102 15.67 -21.93 21.30
N MET A 103 16.38 -22.66 20.43
CA MET A 103 17.74 -22.35 20.05
C MET A 103 17.87 -21.99 18.58
N VAL A 104 18.62 -20.93 18.32
CA VAL A 104 19.09 -20.60 16.97
C VAL A 104 20.30 -21.48 16.67
N ASP A 105 20.18 -22.37 15.70
CA ASP A 105 21.34 -23.08 15.14
C ASP A 105 22.18 -22.10 14.31
N LYS A 106 23.51 -22.20 14.40
CA LYS A 106 24.40 -21.37 13.57
C LYS A 106 24.26 -21.73 12.08
N ASP A 107 23.93 -22.97 11.78
CA ASP A 107 23.84 -23.44 10.40
C ASP A 107 22.66 -22.82 9.65
N ILE A 108 21.54 -22.55 10.34
CA ILE A 108 20.34 -21.93 9.74
C ILE A 108 20.46 -20.40 9.60
N LEU A 109 21.48 -19.75 10.17
CA LEU A 109 21.60 -18.28 10.17
C LEU A 109 21.60 -17.68 8.76
N LYS A 110 22.10 -18.42 7.77
CA LYS A 110 22.13 -18.00 6.36
C LYS A 110 20.76 -18.11 5.68
N GLU A 111 19.87 -18.92 6.23
CA GLU A 111 18.52 -19.19 5.73
C GLU A 111 17.49 -18.26 6.37
N LEU A 112 17.85 -17.62 7.49
CA LEU A 112 16.95 -16.72 8.19
C LEU A 112 16.62 -15.47 7.36
N PRO A 113 15.36 -15.01 7.39
CA PRO A 113 14.96 -13.77 6.76
C PRO A 113 15.84 -12.60 7.24
N PRO A 114 16.30 -11.71 6.34
CA PRO A 114 17.22 -10.62 6.69
C PRO A 114 16.72 -9.69 7.81
N PHE A 115 15.40 -9.55 7.96
CA PHE A 115 14.80 -8.76 9.03
C PHE A 115 15.02 -9.38 10.41
N ILE A 116 14.90 -10.71 10.55
CA ILE A 116 15.11 -11.44 11.81
C ILE A 116 16.54 -11.26 12.33
N LEU A 117 17.51 -11.11 11.42
CA LEU A 117 18.91 -10.85 11.80
C LEU A 117 19.06 -9.54 12.60
N GLN A 118 18.13 -8.59 12.49
CA GLN A 118 18.11 -7.38 13.34
C GLN A 118 17.84 -7.70 14.82
N TYR A 119 17.28 -8.87 15.11
CA TYR A 119 16.89 -9.31 16.46
C TYR A 119 17.81 -10.38 17.04
N ILE A 120 18.47 -11.18 16.20
CA ILE A 120 19.39 -12.23 16.64
C ILE A 120 20.75 -11.67 17.05
N TYR A 121 21.28 -10.71 16.31
CA TYR A 121 22.58 -10.11 16.64
C TYR A 121 22.40 -9.06 17.75
N SER A 122 23.05 -9.30 18.89
CA SER A 122 23.17 -8.30 19.95
C SER A 122 24.03 -7.12 19.49
N ARG A 123 24.00 -6.00 20.24
CA ARG A 123 24.88 -4.83 19.96
C ARG A 123 26.38 -5.19 19.96
N LYS A 124 26.78 -6.30 20.60
CA LYS A 124 28.16 -6.82 20.62
C LYS A 124 28.46 -7.85 19.52
N ARG A 125 27.55 -8.06 18.56
CA ARG A 125 27.60 -9.14 17.55
C ARG A 125 27.57 -10.55 18.14
N GLU A 126 27.16 -10.69 19.39
CA GLU A 126 26.89 -12.00 19.99
C GLU A 126 25.50 -12.46 19.56
N ILE A 127 25.37 -13.75 19.22
CA ILE A 127 24.09 -14.35 18.84
C ILE A 127 23.29 -14.56 20.11
N LYS A 128 22.07 -14.01 20.18
CA LYS A 128 21.10 -14.44 21.20
C LYS A 128 20.69 -15.87 20.89
N SER A 129 21.32 -16.83 21.57
CA SER A 129 21.20 -18.25 21.26
C SER A 129 19.92 -18.86 21.80
N THR A 130 19.39 -18.36 22.92
CA THR A 130 18.22 -18.91 23.60
C THR A 130 17.03 -17.96 23.60
N TRP A 131 15.86 -18.53 23.34
CA TRP A 131 14.56 -17.86 23.31
C TRP A 131 13.55 -18.71 24.08
N ASN A 132 12.50 -18.09 24.57
CA ASN A 132 11.31 -18.71 25.15
C ASN A 132 10.06 -18.06 24.56
N ASP A 133 8.88 -18.63 24.85
CA ASP A 133 7.60 -18.13 24.33
C ASP A 133 7.39 -16.63 24.65
N GLU A 134 7.72 -16.19 25.87
CA GLU A 134 7.61 -14.79 26.27
C GLU A 134 8.44 -13.86 25.36
N THR A 135 9.70 -14.23 25.09
CA THR A 135 10.57 -13.41 24.25
C THR A 135 10.19 -13.44 22.77
N LEU A 136 9.58 -14.52 22.29
CA LEU A 136 9.04 -14.61 20.92
C LEU A 136 7.78 -13.75 20.78
N ASN A 137 6.85 -13.84 21.73
CA ASN A 137 5.65 -13.00 21.75
C ASN A 137 6.03 -11.51 21.85
N LYS A 138 7.01 -11.16 22.67
CA LYS A 138 7.53 -9.79 22.76
C LYS A 138 8.16 -9.30 21.47
N LEU A 139 8.82 -10.19 20.71
CA LEU A 139 9.34 -9.87 19.39
C LEU A 139 8.20 -9.55 18.43
N SER A 140 7.19 -10.40 18.34
CA SER A 140 6.04 -10.18 17.46
C SER A 140 5.31 -8.87 17.81
N GLN A 141 5.04 -8.65 19.10
CA GLN A 141 4.39 -7.43 19.58
C GLN A 141 5.21 -6.16 19.29
N ASP A 142 6.54 -6.21 19.46
CA ASP A 142 7.42 -5.08 19.11
C ASP A 142 7.37 -4.76 17.61
N VAL A 143 7.35 -5.78 16.74
CA VAL A 143 7.23 -5.57 15.29
C VAL A 143 5.85 -5.03 14.93
N PHE A 144 4.79 -5.56 15.51
CA PHE A 144 3.42 -5.08 15.33
C PHE A 144 3.32 -3.58 15.68
N GLU A 145 3.81 -3.18 16.86
CA GLU A 145 3.80 -1.77 17.29
C GLU A 145 4.63 -0.86 16.37
N GLN A 146 5.73 -1.36 15.82
CA GLN A 146 6.57 -0.63 14.88
C GLN A 146 5.88 -0.43 13.52
N ILE A 147 5.17 -1.44 13.00
CA ILE A 147 4.36 -1.29 11.78
C ILE A 147 3.25 -0.25 12.00
N GLN A 148 2.51 -0.33 13.12
CA GLN A 148 1.49 0.66 13.45
C GLN A 148 2.07 2.07 13.56
N SER A 149 3.22 2.22 14.23
CA SER A 149 3.91 3.51 14.36
C SER A 149 4.35 4.06 13.00
N PHE A 150 4.81 3.20 12.09
CA PHE A 150 5.16 3.60 10.73
C PHE A 150 3.95 4.17 9.98
N ILE A 151 2.84 3.42 9.94
CA ILE A 151 1.60 3.85 9.26
C ILE A 151 1.10 5.18 9.84
N GLN A 152 1.14 5.33 11.16
CA GLN A 152 0.72 6.55 11.82
C GLN A 152 1.56 7.76 11.41
N ILE A 153 2.88 7.64 11.39
CA ILE A 153 3.77 8.74 10.97
C ILE A 153 3.67 9.01 9.47
N PHE A 154 3.45 7.97 8.65
CA PHE A 154 3.16 8.13 7.23
C PHE A 154 1.88 8.95 7.00
N LYS A 155 0.82 8.74 7.79
CA LYS A 155 -0.40 9.58 7.71
C LYS A 155 -0.12 11.05 8.06
N GLU A 156 0.71 11.30 9.07
CA GLU A 156 1.14 12.66 9.41
C GLU A 156 1.95 13.30 8.28
N TYR A 157 2.76 12.52 7.59
CA TYR A 157 3.48 12.95 6.40
C TYR A 157 2.55 13.33 5.25
N ILE A 158 1.59 12.46 4.91
CA ILE A 158 0.58 12.76 3.89
C ILE A 158 -0.22 14.02 4.23
N LEU A 159 -0.59 14.20 5.51
CA LEU A 159 -1.29 15.40 5.96
C LEU A 159 -0.41 16.66 5.83
N TRP A 160 0.87 16.55 6.16
CA TRP A 160 1.83 17.64 6.03
C TRP A 160 2.00 18.08 4.58
N ILE A 161 2.33 17.16 3.66
CA ILE A 161 2.52 17.50 2.24
C ILE A 161 1.25 18.04 1.61
N SER A 162 0.08 17.54 2.01
CA SER A 162 -1.21 18.00 1.48
C SER A 162 -1.57 19.43 1.88
N ASN A 163 -0.94 19.97 2.93
CA ASN A 163 -1.19 21.33 3.43
C ASN A 163 -0.10 22.32 3.05
N GLU A 164 1.16 21.87 2.98
CA GLU A 164 2.32 22.77 2.80
C GLU A 164 2.78 22.87 1.34
N ILE A 165 2.42 21.91 0.49
CA ILE A 165 2.85 21.91 -0.91
C ILE A 165 1.72 22.44 -1.78
N GLU A 166 2.03 23.51 -2.50
CA GLU A 166 1.13 24.08 -3.50
C GLU A 166 1.01 23.13 -4.70
N ILE A 167 -0.23 22.79 -5.05
CA ILE A 167 -0.55 21.91 -6.17
C ILE A 167 -1.13 22.72 -7.32
N GLN A 168 -0.71 22.38 -8.54
CA GLN A 168 -1.15 23.06 -9.75
C GLN A 168 -2.09 22.18 -10.56
N ASN A 169 -3.08 22.83 -11.15
CA ASN A 169 -4.02 22.19 -12.03
C ASN A 169 -3.35 21.75 -13.36
N ILE A 170 -3.70 20.57 -13.84
CA ILE A 170 -3.29 19.98 -15.11
C ILE A 170 -4.49 20.04 -16.05
N LYS A 171 -4.34 20.72 -17.19
CA LYS A 171 -5.45 21.06 -18.08
C LYS A 171 -6.27 19.85 -18.52
N PHE A 172 -5.59 18.72 -18.74
CA PHE A 172 -6.21 17.45 -19.11
C PHE A 172 -7.42 17.09 -18.24
N PHE A 173 -7.36 17.30 -16.93
CA PHE A 173 -8.45 16.92 -16.03
C PHE A 173 -9.60 17.94 -16.00
N ASN A 174 -9.37 19.20 -16.34
CA ASN A 174 -10.46 20.19 -16.47
C ASN A 174 -11.37 19.88 -17.65
N ASP A 175 -10.78 19.40 -18.74
CA ASP A 175 -11.49 19.11 -19.98
C ASP A 175 -12.21 17.75 -19.92
N LEU A 176 -11.97 16.95 -18.87
CA LEU A 176 -12.63 15.67 -18.66
C LEU A 176 -13.97 15.83 -17.95
N LYS A 177 -15.04 15.33 -18.59
CA LYS A 177 -16.28 15.05 -17.88
C LYS A 177 -16.08 13.81 -17.00
N ILE A 178 -16.23 13.99 -15.69
CA ILE A 178 -16.09 12.94 -14.67
C ILE A 178 -17.39 12.86 -13.90
N ASP A 179 -18.03 11.69 -13.96
CA ASP A 179 -19.30 11.43 -13.26
C ASP A 179 -19.05 10.71 -11.93
N HIS A 180 -17.97 9.90 -11.84
CA HIS A 180 -17.56 9.15 -10.65
C HIS A 180 -16.04 9.12 -10.48
N LEU A 181 -15.57 9.11 -9.23
CA LEU A 181 -14.15 9.02 -8.86
C LEU A 181 -13.88 7.83 -7.95
N LEU A 182 -12.98 6.96 -8.39
CA LEU A 182 -12.37 5.91 -7.57
C LEU A 182 -10.91 6.29 -7.27
N SER A 183 -10.65 6.72 -6.04
CA SER A 183 -9.31 7.12 -5.61
C SER A 183 -8.64 6.04 -4.76
N PHE A 184 -7.46 5.62 -5.20
CA PHE A 184 -6.52 4.84 -4.39
C PHE A 184 -5.53 5.73 -3.62
N ASN A 185 -5.58 7.04 -3.84
CA ASN A 185 -4.70 8.00 -3.16
C ASN A 185 -5.25 8.34 -1.78
N TYR A 186 -4.31 8.57 -0.86
CA TYR A 186 -4.59 9.02 0.50
C TYR A 186 -4.86 10.52 0.59
N THR A 187 -4.42 11.30 -0.40
CA THR A 187 -4.59 12.75 -0.46
C THR A 187 -5.98 13.14 -0.99
N ASP A 188 -6.35 14.40 -0.82
CA ASP A 188 -7.57 15.01 -1.38
C ASP A 188 -7.29 15.87 -2.63
N THR A 189 -6.15 15.66 -3.30
CA THR A 189 -5.65 16.46 -4.44
C THR A 189 -6.70 16.68 -5.51
N PHE A 190 -7.40 15.61 -5.92
CA PHE A 190 -8.43 15.72 -6.95
C PHE A 190 -9.57 16.65 -6.52
N MET A 191 -10.01 16.52 -5.27
CA MET A 191 -11.12 17.30 -4.73
C MET A 191 -10.75 18.79 -4.59
N LYS A 192 -9.49 19.08 -4.28
CA LYS A 192 -8.99 20.46 -4.19
C LYS A 192 -8.96 21.17 -5.54
N LEU A 193 -8.72 20.43 -6.63
CA LEU A 193 -8.44 21.03 -7.94
C LEU A 193 -9.57 20.89 -8.98
N TYR A 194 -10.38 19.83 -8.91
CA TYR A 194 -11.26 19.42 -10.02
C TYR A 194 -12.72 19.12 -9.60
N ASN A 195 -13.11 19.41 -8.36
CA ASN A 195 -14.41 19.00 -7.80
C ASN A 195 -15.64 19.76 -8.34
N GLY A 196 -15.55 20.41 -9.50
CA GLY A 196 -16.52 21.43 -9.93
C GLY A 196 -17.99 21.01 -9.93
N ASN A 197 -18.31 19.72 -10.08
CA ASN A 197 -19.69 19.21 -10.11
C ASN A 197 -19.84 17.75 -9.61
N LEU A 198 -18.87 17.20 -8.85
CA LEU A 198 -18.91 15.79 -8.46
C LEU A 198 -19.62 15.61 -7.10
N ASN A 199 -20.69 14.82 -7.07
CA ASN A 199 -21.40 14.51 -5.83
C ASN A 199 -20.54 13.62 -4.92
N GLU A 200 -20.60 13.84 -3.60
CA GLU A 200 -19.89 13.01 -2.60
C GLU A 200 -20.27 11.52 -2.66
N GLU A 201 -21.48 11.20 -3.10
CA GLU A 201 -21.94 9.82 -3.29
C GLU A 201 -21.24 9.09 -4.44
N ASN A 202 -20.70 9.85 -5.40
CA ASN A 202 -20.00 9.34 -6.59
C ASN A 202 -18.48 9.27 -6.39
N ILE A 203 -18.01 9.45 -5.16
CA ILE A 203 -16.60 9.43 -4.81
C ILE A 203 -16.34 8.28 -3.84
N CYS A 204 -15.34 7.47 -4.15
CA CYS A 204 -14.89 6.37 -3.31
C CYS A 204 -13.37 6.47 -3.07
N TYR A 205 -12.97 6.53 -1.79
CA TYR A 205 -11.58 6.37 -1.38
C TYR A 205 -11.37 4.94 -0.87
N VAL A 206 -11.01 4.03 -1.78
CA VAL A 206 -10.94 2.59 -1.48
C VAL A 206 -9.81 2.24 -0.49
N HIS A 207 -8.79 3.09 -0.40
CA HIS A 207 -7.74 2.99 0.62
C HIS A 207 -7.91 3.96 1.79
N GLY A 208 -9.04 4.65 1.84
CA GLY A 208 -9.28 5.73 2.79
C GLY A 208 -8.53 7.01 2.43
N LYS A 209 -9.02 8.12 2.97
CA LYS A 209 -8.47 9.47 2.78
C LYS A 209 -7.87 9.95 4.09
N VAL A 210 -6.61 10.39 4.06
CA VAL A 210 -5.99 11.05 5.20
C VAL A 210 -6.71 12.38 5.44
N SER A 211 -7.07 12.63 6.69
CA SER A 211 -7.75 13.84 7.12
C SER A 211 -7.15 14.36 8.42
N LYS A 212 -7.59 15.53 8.88
CA LYS A 212 -7.20 16.06 10.20
C LYS A 212 -7.56 15.10 11.34
N ASN A 213 -8.60 14.28 11.17
CA ASN A 213 -8.85 13.16 12.08
C ASN A 213 -7.93 12.00 11.73
N ILE A 214 -6.71 12.02 12.27
CA ILE A 214 -5.70 10.99 12.05
C ILE A 214 -6.13 9.65 12.68
N GLU A 215 -7.15 9.59 13.53
CA GLU A 215 -7.66 8.31 14.06
C GLU A 215 -8.48 7.55 13.00
N LYS A 216 -8.98 8.20 11.94
CA LYS A 216 -9.60 7.50 10.81
C LYS A 216 -8.52 6.69 10.08
N GLY A 217 -8.72 5.37 9.98
CA GLY A 217 -7.74 4.47 9.36
C GLY A 217 -7.59 4.67 7.85
N ILE A 218 -6.47 4.14 7.33
CA ILE A 218 -6.21 4.00 5.90
C ILE A 218 -5.85 2.54 5.63
N VAL A 219 -6.09 2.08 4.42
CA VAL A 219 -5.68 0.74 3.97
C VAL A 219 -4.27 0.87 3.42
N MET A 220 -3.30 0.41 4.20
CA MET A 220 -1.89 0.40 3.88
C MET A 220 -1.34 -0.89 4.46
N GLY A 221 -1.47 -1.95 3.67
CA GLY A 221 -1.37 -3.31 4.20
C GLY A 221 -0.97 -4.31 3.14
N VAL A 222 -0.72 -5.54 3.60
CA VAL A 222 -0.39 -6.69 2.78
C VAL A 222 -1.60 -7.10 1.93
N GLY A 223 -1.34 -7.48 0.68
CA GLY A 223 -2.37 -7.99 -0.22
C GLY A 223 -3.17 -9.14 0.39
N SER A 224 -4.48 -9.12 0.19
CA SER A 224 -5.42 -10.05 0.83
C SER A 224 -5.16 -11.52 0.53
N ASP A 225 -4.63 -11.83 -0.67
CA ASP A 225 -4.35 -13.20 -1.11
C ASP A 225 -3.19 -13.87 -0.37
N TYR A 226 -2.39 -13.11 0.39
CA TYR A 226 -1.27 -13.64 1.16
C TYR A 226 -1.68 -14.04 2.59
N TYR A 227 -2.91 -13.77 2.99
CA TYR A 227 -3.39 -14.15 4.32
C TYR A 227 -3.54 -15.66 4.43
N ASP A 228 -3.09 -16.20 5.57
CA ASP A 228 -3.23 -17.61 5.95
C ASP A 228 -3.62 -17.59 7.43
N GLU A 229 -4.80 -18.10 7.74
CA GLU A 229 -5.38 -18.09 9.08
C GLU A 229 -4.52 -18.84 10.10
N ASN A 230 -3.73 -19.84 9.67
CA ASN A 230 -2.89 -20.64 10.56
C ASN A 230 -1.52 -20.01 10.84
N ILE A 231 -1.13 -19.00 10.05
CA ILE A 231 0.20 -18.37 10.12
C ILE A 231 0.11 -16.92 10.58
N HIS A 232 -0.91 -16.19 10.12
CA HIS A 232 -0.93 -14.73 10.16
C HIS A 232 -1.95 -14.14 11.14
N GLU A 233 -2.51 -14.93 12.05
CA GLU A 233 -3.54 -14.49 13.01
C GLU A 233 -3.12 -13.23 13.80
N GLU A 234 -1.89 -13.22 14.34
CA GLU A 234 -1.38 -12.09 15.14
C GLU A 234 -1.24 -10.78 14.34
N PHE A 235 -1.05 -10.89 13.01
CA PHE A 235 -0.83 -9.75 12.12
C PHE A 235 -2.03 -9.45 11.21
N LEU A 236 -3.19 -10.05 11.48
CA LEU A 236 -4.43 -9.87 10.71
C LEU A 236 -4.76 -8.40 10.41
N GLU A 237 -4.49 -7.50 11.36
CA GLU A 237 -4.77 -6.06 11.23
C GLU A 237 -3.99 -5.34 10.12
N PHE A 238 -2.95 -5.98 9.57
CA PHE A 238 -2.15 -5.43 8.49
C PHE A 238 -2.52 -5.95 7.11
N PHE A 239 -3.53 -6.81 6.98
CA PHE A 239 -4.01 -7.28 5.68
C PHE A 239 -5.11 -6.36 5.13
N LYS A 240 -5.04 -6.04 3.84
CA LYS A 240 -5.93 -5.05 3.19
C LYS A 240 -7.41 -5.37 3.38
N PHE A 241 -7.82 -6.64 3.23
CA PHE A 241 -9.24 -7.02 3.43
C PHE A 241 -9.75 -6.68 4.84
N PHE A 242 -8.95 -6.96 5.86
CA PHE A 242 -9.31 -6.68 7.24
C PHE A 242 -9.28 -5.19 7.54
N GLN A 243 -8.31 -4.45 6.98
CA GLN A 243 -8.26 -2.99 7.09
C GLN A 243 -9.47 -2.32 6.44
N ARG A 244 -9.90 -2.79 5.26
CA ARG A 244 -11.10 -2.28 4.58
C ARG A 244 -12.37 -2.51 5.41
N TYR A 245 -12.50 -3.69 6.01
CA TYR A 245 -13.56 -3.98 6.98
C TYR A 245 -13.49 -3.05 8.19
N LYS A 246 -12.33 -3.01 8.88
CA LYS A 246 -12.11 -2.24 10.11
C LYS A 246 -12.32 -0.74 9.93
N PHE A 247 -11.93 -0.19 8.78
CA PHE A 247 -12.02 1.24 8.49
C PHE A 247 -13.23 1.64 7.65
N THR A 248 -14.07 0.66 7.28
CA THR A 248 -15.31 0.88 6.53
C THR A 248 -15.06 1.71 5.27
N THR A 249 -14.07 1.29 4.47
CA THR A 249 -13.72 1.99 3.22
C THR A 249 -14.87 1.95 2.22
N ASP A 250 -14.96 2.97 1.37
CA ASP A 250 -16.08 3.13 0.45
C ASP A 250 -16.19 1.96 -0.53
N ASN A 251 -17.35 1.32 -0.57
CA ASN A 251 -17.69 0.22 -1.47
C ASN A 251 -18.80 0.56 -2.48
N LYS A 252 -19.27 1.82 -2.49
CA LYS A 252 -20.32 2.32 -3.39
C LYS A 252 -19.98 2.10 -4.87
N TYR A 253 -18.69 1.98 -5.20
CA TYR A 253 -18.23 1.70 -6.55
C TYR A 253 -18.77 0.39 -7.13
N LEU A 254 -19.15 -0.56 -6.28
CA LEU A 254 -19.76 -1.83 -6.69
C LEU A 254 -21.10 -1.59 -7.42
N ASP A 255 -21.85 -0.55 -7.03
CA ASP A 255 -23.10 -0.19 -7.68
C ASP A 255 -22.87 0.39 -9.08
N TRP A 256 -21.71 1.00 -9.33
CA TRP A 256 -21.37 1.60 -10.64
C TRP A 256 -21.12 0.56 -11.74
N ILE A 257 -20.82 -0.68 -11.33
CA ILE A 257 -20.43 -1.80 -12.19
C ILE A 257 -21.37 -3.01 -12.05
N ASN A 258 -22.50 -2.85 -11.36
CA ASN A 258 -23.47 -3.91 -11.20
C ASN A 258 -24.15 -4.22 -12.56
N ASP A 259 -23.90 -5.43 -13.06
CA ASP A 259 -24.43 -5.90 -14.34
C ASP A 259 -25.87 -6.44 -14.23
N ASN A 260 -26.48 -6.49 -13.04
CA ASN A 260 -27.84 -7.05 -12.85
C ASN A 260 -28.97 -6.18 -13.44
N ASP A 261 -28.76 -4.87 -13.64
CA ASP A 261 -29.75 -3.95 -14.25
C ASP A 261 -29.50 -3.81 -15.77
N ILE A 262 -29.79 -4.89 -16.51
CA ILE A 262 -29.50 -5.01 -17.95
C ILE A 262 -30.58 -4.30 -18.77
N CYS A 263 -30.22 -3.16 -19.36
CA CYS A 263 -30.84 -2.68 -20.60
C CYS A 263 -29.88 -3.02 -21.76
N PRO A 264 -30.25 -3.92 -22.70
CA PRO A 264 -29.36 -4.40 -23.78
C PRO A 264 -28.74 -3.32 -24.67
N ASN A 265 -29.30 -2.10 -24.66
CA ASN A 265 -28.89 -0.96 -25.50
C ASN A 265 -28.28 0.22 -24.71
N SER A 266 -27.91 0.06 -23.43
CA SER A 266 -27.28 1.16 -22.68
C SER A 266 -25.84 1.42 -23.16
N GLU A 267 -25.46 2.70 -23.31
CA GLU A 267 -24.07 3.09 -23.60
C GLU A 267 -23.10 2.52 -22.55
N LYS A 268 -21.92 2.09 -23.00
CA LYS A 268 -20.87 1.60 -22.10
C LYS A 268 -20.33 2.72 -21.21
N ASN A 269 -20.05 2.37 -19.96
CA ASN A 269 -19.30 3.18 -19.01
C ASN A 269 -17.85 3.32 -19.44
N LYS A 270 -17.39 4.56 -19.60
CA LYS A 270 -16.00 4.85 -19.90
C LYS A 270 -15.22 4.90 -18.60
N VAL A 271 -14.24 4.02 -18.44
CA VAL A 271 -13.33 3.97 -17.31
C VAL A 271 -11.98 4.55 -17.74
N ILE A 272 -11.55 5.61 -17.08
CA ILE A 272 -10.24 6.24 -17.30
C ILE A 272 -9.35 5.86 -16.12
N ILE A 273 -8.23 5.21 -16.38
CA ILE A 273 -7.24 4.88 -15.35
C ILE A 273 -6.02 5.78 -15.55
N TYR A 274 -5.69 6.58 -14.55
CA TYR A 274 -4.57 7.52 -14.59
C TYR A 274 -3.68 7.40 -13.35
N GLY A 275 -2.38 7.17 -13.55
CA GLY A 275 -1.41 7.14 -12.46
C GLY A 275 -1.56 5.98 -11.47
N HIS A 276 -2.45 5.02 -11.74
CA HIS A 276 -2.54 3.79 -10.97
C HIS A 276 -1.50 2.78 -11.47
N SER A 277 -0.82 2.08 -10.56
CA SER A 277 0.17 1.03 -10.89
C SER A 277 -0.45 -0.25 -11.43
N LEU A 278 -1.77 -0.38 -11.27
CA LEU A 278 -2.55 -1.60 -11.49
C LEU A 278 -2.00 -2.77 -10.67
N ASP A 279 -1.53 -2.49 -9.45
CA ASP A 279 -0.87 -3.52 -8.64
C ASP A 279 -1.81 -4.72 -8.38
N PRO A 280 -1.32 -5.98 -8.48
CA PRO A 280 -2.13 -7.16 -8.21
C PRO A 280 -2.70 -7.23 -6.80
N THR A 281 -2.13 -6.52 -5.83
CA THR A 281 -2.69 -6.43 -4.47
C THR A 281 -4.05 -5.73 -4.42
N ASP A 282 -4.39 -4.94 -5.45
CA ASP A 282 -5.67 -4.24 -5.60
C ASP A 282 -6.61 -4.97 -6.58
N ARG A 283 -6.29 -6.23 -6.92
CA ARG A 283 -7.00 -7.05 -7.91
C ARG A 283 -8.50 -7.15 -7.62
N ASP A 284 -8.89 -7.31 -6.36
CA ASP A 284 -10.29 -7.48 -5.97
C ASP A 284 -11.14 -6.24 -6.27
N ILE A 285 -10.55 -5.04 -6.22
CA ILE A 285 -11.22 -3.78 -6.57
C ILE A 285 -11.20 -3.56 -8.09
N LEU A 286 -10.06 -3.84 -8.75
CA LEU A 286 -9.87 -3.52 -10.17
C LEU A 286 -10.52 -4.53 -11.12
N LYS A 287 -10.41 -5.82 -10.81
CA LYS A 287 -10.85 -6.92 -11.68
C LYS A 287 -12.33 -6.80 -12.10
N PRO A 288 -13.28 -6.44 -11.23
CA PRO A 288 -14.67 -6.20 -11.63
C PRO A 288 -14.85 -5.19 -12.77
N PHE A 289 -14.06 -4.12 -12.82
CA PHE A 289 -14.10 -3.16 -13.93
C PHE A 289 -13.67 -3.80 -15.26
N PHE A 290 -12.65 -4.66 -15.23
CA PHE A 290 -12.16 -5.39 -16.39
C PHE A 290 -13.10 -6.52 -16.85
N GLU A 291 -13.89 -7.09 -15.95
CA GLU A 291 -14.79 -8.20 -16.28
C GLU A 291 -16.20 -7.73 -16.70
N SER A 292 -16.67 -6.57 -16.23
CA SER A 292 -18.02 -6.07 -16.58
C SER A 292 -18.18 -5.81 -18.09
N ASN A 293 -19.24 -6.32 -18.70
CA ASN A 293 -19.48 -6.11 -20.14
C ASN A 293 -19.88 -4.66 -20.47
N ARG A 294 -20.15 -3.84 -19.45
CA ARG A 294 -20.60 -2.46 -19.58
C ARG A 294 -19.46 -1.46 -19.65
N THR A 295 -18.18 -1.85 -19.54
CA THR A 295 -17.07 -0.88 -19.48
C THR A 295 -16.23 -0.83 -20.76
N GLU A 296 -15.72 0.35 -21.08
CA GLU A 296 -14.59 0.58 -21.98
C GLU A 296 -13.47 1.26 -21.19
N ILE A 297 -12.27 0.71 -21.24
CA ILE A 297 -11.19 1.12 -20.34
C ILE A 297 -10.09 1.82 -21.14
N VAL A 298 -9.72 3.03 -20.70
CA VAL A 298 -8.59 3.78 -21.23
C VAL A 298 -7.55 3.93 -20.14
N ILE A 299 -6.38 3.34 -20.35
CA ILE A 299 -5.26 3.35 -19.40
C ILE A 299 -4.20 4.32 -19.89
N TYR A 300 -3.88 5.32 -19.07
CA TYR A 300 -2.85 6.29 -19.35
C TYR A 300 -1.48 5.82 -18.83
N TYR A 301 -0.45 5.93 -19.68
CA TYR A 301 0.91 5.48 -19.38
C TYR A 301 1.94 6.55 -19.76
N LEU A 302 3.08 6.59 -19.07
CA LEU A 302 4.13 7.59 -19.26
C LEU A 302 5.03 7.29 -20.47
N ASP A 303 5.58 6.08 -20.51
CA ASP A 303 6.50 5.61 -21.54
C ASP A 303 6.33 4.11 -21.81
N ASN A 304 7.11 3.55 -22.74
CA ASN A 304 6.99 2.14 -23.10
C ASN A 304 7.40 1.19 -21.96
N ILE A 305 8.26 1.61 -21.05
CA ILE A 305 8.68 0.82 -19.89
C ILE A 305 7.51 0.77 -18.89
N ASP A 306 6.89 1.91 -18.62
CA ASP A 306 5.68 2.02 -17.81
C ASP A 306 4.52 1.20 -18.38
N ARG A 307 4.27 1.32 -19.69
CA ARG A 307 3.26 0.52 -20.39
C ARG A 307 3.47 -0.98 -20.19
N LEU A 308 4.70 -1.47 -20.38
CA LEU A 308 5.00 -2.89 -20.19
C LEU A 308 4.79 -3.34 -18.73
N LYS A 309 5.08 -2.47 -17.75
CA LYS A 309 4.79 -2.76 -16.34
C LYS A 309 3.29 -2.88 -16.09
N LEU A 310 2.49 -1.95 -16.62
CA LEU A 310 1.03 -2.00 -16.54
C LEU A 310 0.47 -3.27 -17.19
N GLU A 311 0.94 -3.64 -18.39
CA GLU A 311 0.54 -4.87 -19.08
C GLU A 311 0.86 -6.13 -18.24
N LYS A 312 2.06 -6.22 -17.66
CA LYS A 312 2.44 -7.33 -16.76
C LYS A 312 1.52 -7.42 -15.55
N ASN A 313 1.14 -6.28 -14.99
CA ASN A 313 0.27 -6.22 -13.83
C ASN A 313 -1.18 -6.59 -14.17
N ILE A 314 -1.71 -6.12 -15.30
CA ILE A 314 -3.02 -6.55 -15.82
C ILE A 314 -3.04 -8.07 -16.04
N LEU A 315 -1.97 -8.64 -16.60
CA LEU A 315 -1.87 -10.10 -16.78
C LEU A 315 -1.96 -10.85 -15.43
N LYS A 316 -1.36 -10.32 -14.37
CA LYS A 316 -1.47 -10.91 -13.02
C LYS A 316 -2.88 -10.75 -12.43
N ILE A 317 -3.57 -9.64 -12.70
CA ILE A 317 -4.95 -9.39 -12.25
C ILE A 317 -5.94 -10.34 -12.96
N LEU A 318 -5.85 -10.46 -14.29
CA LEU A 318 -6.84 -11.12 -15.14
C LEU A 318 -6.50 -12.58 -15.49
N GLY A 319 -5.24 -12.98 -15.32
CA GLY A 319 -4.72 -14.22 -15.87
C GLY A 319 -4.65 -14.20 -17.40
N LYS A 320 -4.12 -15.29 -17.97
CA LYS A 320 -3.86 -15.39 -19.42
C LYS A 320 -5.11 -15.21 -20.26
N ASN A 321 -6.20 -15.90 -19.91
CA ASN A 321 -7.43 -15.90 -20.70
C ASN A 321 -8.10 -14.52 -20.70
N GLY A 322 -8.29 -13.91 -19.53
CA GLY A 322 -8.87 -12.57 -19.42
C GLY A 322 -8.01 -11.51 -20.14
N PHE A 323 -6.69 -11.59 -20.01
CA PHE A 323 -5.78 -10.69 -20.74
C PHE A 323 -5.99 -10.79 -22.25
N SER A 324 -6.03 -12.01 -22.81
CA SER A 324 -6.26 -12.20 -24.24
C SER A 324 -7.62 -11.69 -24.70
N SER A 325 -8.70 -12.02 -23.99
CA SER A 325 -10.06 -11.60 -24.36
C SER A 325 -10.23 -10.08 -24.32
N TYR A 326 -9.72 -9.39 -23.30
CA TYR A 326 -10.01 -7.97 -23.12
C TYR A 326 -9.02 -7.03 -23.83
N LEU A 327 -7.80 -7.49 -24.17
CA LEU A 327 -6.75 -6.65 -24.77
C LEU A 327 -6.39 -7.02 -26.22
N MET A 328 -6.61 -8.26 -26.68
CA MET A 328 -6.10 -8.71 -27.98
C MET A 328 -7.16 -8.74 -29.10
N GLU A 329 -8.44 -8.69 -28.77
CA GLU A 329 -9.50 -8.72 -29.78
C GLU A 329 -9.54 -7.44 -30.65
N PRO A 330 -9.99 -7.52 -31.92
CA PRO A 330 -10.04 -6.35 -32.83
C PRO A 330 -10.80 -5.13 -32.28
N ASN A 331 -11.77 -5.38 -31.39
CA ASN A 331 -12.50 -4.36 -30.63
C ASN A 331 -12.12 -4.42 -29.15
N SER A 332 -10.81 -4.32 -28.85
CA SER A 332 -10.31 -4.46 -27.49
C SER A 332 -11.01 -3.50 -26.54
N LYS A 333 -11.49 -4.05 -25.43
CA LYS A 333 -12.14 -3.32 -24.35
C LYS A 333 -11.17 -2.33 -23.69
N VAL A 334 -9.90 -2.71 -23.62
CA VAL A 334 -8.83 -1.94 -23.00
C VAL A 334 -8.00 -1.25 -24.08
N LYS A 335 -7.79 0.06 -23.93
CA LYS A 335 -6.97 0.90 -24.81
C LYS A 335 -5.93 1.63 -24.00
N PHE A 336 -4.70 1.68 -24.50
CA PHE A 336 -3.61 2.43 -23.88
C PHE A 336 -3.45 3.79 -24.56
N LYS A 337 -3.25 4.85 -23.77
CA LYS A 337 -2.91 6.19 -24.26
C LYS A 337 -1.67 6.73 -23.56
N LYS A 338 -0.70 7.20 -24.35
CA LYS A 338 0.50 7.84 -23.80
C LYS A 338 0.14 9.22 -23.23
N ILE A 339 0.64 9.53 -22.05
CA ILE A 339 0.56 10.87 -21.46
C ILE A 339 1.50 11.78 -22.28
N SER A 340 0.95 12.84 -22.86
CA SER A 340 1.71 13.83 -23.61
C SER A 340 2.29 14.89 -22.67
N ASN A 341 3.59 15.23 -22.81
CA ASN A 341 4.31 16.19 -21.98
C ASN A 341 3.78 17.65 -22.02
N ASN A 342 2.69 17.92 -22.74
CA ASN A 342 2.09 19.25 -22.92
C ASN A 342 0.77 19.44 -22.16
N THR A 343 0.49 18.64 -21.12
CA THR A 343 -0.73 18.74 -20.29
C THR A 343 -0.44 19.26 -18.90
#